data_AF-A0A6I3L4I3-F1
#
_entry.id   AF-A0A6I3L4I3-F1
#
_cell.length_a   1.000
_cell.length_b   1.000
_cell.length_c   1.000
_cell.angle_alpha   90.00
_cell.angle_beta   90.00
_cell.angle_gamma   90.00
#
_symmetry.space_group_name_H-M   'P 1'
#
loop_
_entity.id
_entity.type
_entity.pdbx_description
1 polymer ?
#
loop_
_entity_poly.entity_id
_entity_poly.type
_entity_poly.pdbx_seq_one_letter_code
_entity_poly.pdbx_strand_id
1 'polypeptide(L)'
;MTDSRELDTIRARYRVTYGSVPPGIEDRLRVARAVGRLTIEDTFATLRHRVLHENPLGTRTQQLVHVGQLLVLGRGDAARLHARGALRAGAGLADLVGVAETALITGGAPAYALGIEIVADLLPDDTPAG
;
A
#
# COMPACT_ATOMS: atom_id res chain seq x y z
N MET A 1 22.47 -21.07 6.65
CA MET A 1 22.88 -19.95 5.77
C MET A 1 21.85 -19.64 4.68
N THR A 2 21.20 -20.66 4.10
CA THR A 2 20.17 -20.50 3.06
C THR A 2 18.99 -19.60 3.50
N ASP A 3 18.42 -19.84 4.69
CA ASP A 3 17.28 -19.05 5.20
C ASP A 3 17.57 -17.56 5.37
N SER A 4 18.81 -17.19 5.72
CA SER A 4 19.16 -15.77 5.91
C SER A 4 19.14 -15.03 4.57
N ARG A 5 19.70 -15.66 3.52
CA ARG A 5 19.71 -15.10 2.17
C ARG A 5 18.30 -15.05 1.58
N GLU A 6 17.47 -16.05 1.85
CA GLU A 6 16.07 -16.08 1.43
C GLU A 6 15.28 -14.93 2.07
N LEU A 7 15.41 -14.74 3.39
CA LEU A 7 14.77 -13.64 4.11
C LEU A 7 15.18 -12.26 3.58
N ASP A 8 16.46 -12.05 3.29
CA ASP A 8 16.95 -10.78 2.76
C ASP A 8 16.40 -10.50 1.36
N THR A 9 16.26 -11.54 0.53
CA THR A 9 15.63 -11.47 -0.80
C THR A 9 14.17 -11.06 -0.68
N ILE A 10 13.42 -11.66 0.25
CA ILE A 10 12.01 -11.31 0.48
C ILE A 10 11.89 -9.84 0.94
N ARG A 11 12.70 -9.43 1.93
CA ARG A 11 12.71 -8.05 2.43
C ARG A 11 13.03 -7.03 1.35
N ALA A 12 13.99 -7.32 0.47
CA ALA A 12 14.37 -6.43 -0.61
C ALA A 12 13.17 -6.08 -1.52
N ARG A 13 12.31 -7.05 -1.84
CA ARG A 13 11.10 -6.81 -2.64
C ARG A 13 10.12 -5.84 -1.97
N TYR A 14 9.91 -5.96 -0.65
CA TYR A 14 9.04 -5.04 0.08
C TYR A 14 9.62 -3.62 0.14
N ARG A 15 10.95 -3.46 0.26
CA ARG A 15 11.60 -2.15 0.21
C ARG A 15 11.39 -1.46 -1.13
N VAL A 16 11.39 -2.20 -2.25
CA VAL A 16 11.06 -1.63 -3.57
C VAL A 16 9.63 -1.07 -3.58
N THR A 17 8.67 -1.77 -3.00
CA THR A 17 7.27 -1.32 -2.99
C THR A 17 7.02 -0.16 -2.02
N TYR A 18 7.58 -0.22 -0.82
CA TYR A 18 7.17 0.65 0.31
C TYR A 18 8.26 1.63 0.77
N GLY A 19 9.48 1.51 0.26
CA GLY A 19 10.67 2.21 0.76
C GLY A 19 11.27 1.63 2.04
N SER A 20 10.54 0.73 2.71
CA SER A 20 10.97 0.02 3.93
C SER A 20 10.30 -1.36 3.99
N VAL A 21 10.66 -2.18 4.99
CA VAL A 21 9.91 -3.40 5.30
C VAL A 21 8.86 -3.06 6.36
N PRO A 22 7.55 -3.16 6.08
CA PRO A 22 6.53 -2.87 7.07
C PRO A 22 6.61 -3.82 8.29
N PRO A 23 6.30 -3.37 9.52
CA PRO A 23 6.39 -4.20 10.73
C PRO A 23 5.60 -5.51 10.63
N GLY A 24 4.38 -5.47 10.08
CA GLY A 24 3.57 -6.68 9.88
C GLY A 24 4.19 -7.70 8.92
N ILE A 25 5.09 -7.27 8.02
CA ILE A 25 5.85 -8.20 7.19
C ILE A 25 6.97 -8.86 7.99
N GLU A 26 7.70 -8.11 8.82
CA GLU A 26 8.73 -8.70 9.69
C GLU A 26 8.14 -9.75 10.63
N ASP A 27 6.96 -9.50 11.21
CA ASP A 27 6.26 -10.47 12.04
C ASP A 27 5.89 -11.75 11.27
N ARG A 28 5.37 -11.61 10.05
CA ARG A 28 5.06 -12.75 9.18
C ARG A 28 6.31 -13.56 8.84
N LEU A 29 7.42 -12.91 8.52
CA LEU A 29 8.69 -13.58 8.23
C LEU A 29 9.22 -14.33 9.46
N ARG A 30 9.13 -13.72 10.64
CA ARG A 30 9.52 -14.35 11.92
C ARG A 30 8.69 -15.60 12.18
N VAL A 31 7.37 -15.52 12.04
CA VAL A 31 6.47 -16.67 12.23
C VAL A 31 6.72 -17.75 11.19
N ALA A 32 6.77 -17.39 9.90
CA ALA A 32 6.99 -18.31 8.80
C ALA A 32 8.32 -19.07 8.96
N ARG A 33 9.38 -18.39 9.42
CA ARG A 33 10.65 -19.05 9.78
C ARG A 33 10.48 -20.03 10.94
N ALA A 34 9.86 -19.60 12.03
CA ALA A 34 9.70 -20.41 13.23
C ALA A 34 8.94 -21.73 12.97
N VAL A 35 8.02 -21.73 12.00
CA VAL A 35 7.20 -22.91 11.65
C VAL A 35 7.64 -23.61 10.35
N GLY A 36 8.80 -23.24 9.77
CA GLY A 36 9.32 -23.91 8.57
C GLY A 36 8.50 -23.68 7.29
N ARG A 37 7.86 -22.52 7.15
CA ARG A 37 6.95 -22.16 6.04
C ARG A 37 7.38 -20.90 5.29
N LEU A 38 8.68 -20.56 5.29
CA LEU A 38 9.21 -19.38 4.58
C LEU A 38 8.87 -19.33 3.10
N THR A 39 8.76 -20.49 2.45
CA THR A 39 8.43 -20.59 1.02
C THR A 39 7.09 -19.91 0.69
N ILE A 40 6.14 -19.85 1.62
CA ILE A 40 4.86 -19.14 1.42
C ILE A 40 5.07 -17.63 1.35
N GLU A 41 5.95 -17.09 2.19
CA GLU A 41 6.29 -15.66 2.17
C GLU A 41 7.08 -15.29 0.91
N ASP A 42 8.00 -16.14 0.46
CA ASP A 42 8.71 -15.95 -0.81
C ASP A 42 7.76 -16.00 -2.02
N THR A 43 6.87 -17.00 -2.06
CA THR A 43 5.86 -17.12 -3.12
C THR A 43 4.96 -15.89 -3.15
N PHE A 44 4.51 -15.42 -1.98
CA PHE A 44 3.67 -14.24 -1.88
C PHE A 44 4.40 -12.96 -2.32
N ALA A 45 5.66 -12.77 -1.89
CA ALA A 45 6.47 -11.63 -2.30
C ALA A 45 6.75 -11.65 -3.81
N THR A 46 6.96 -12.83 -4.39
CA THR A 46 7.12 -13.01 -5.85
C THR A 46 5.84 -12.65 -6.59
N LEU A 47 4.68 -13.16 -6.15
CA LEU A 47 3.40 -12.82 -6.76
C LEU A 47 3.18 -11.30 -6.71
N ARG A 48 3.39 -10.69 -5.54
CA ARG A 48 3.27 -9.23 -5.36
C ARG A 48 4.17 -8.46 -6.32
N HIS A 49 5.43 -8.87 -6.50
CA HIS A 49 6.33 -8.21 -7.45
C HIS A 49 5.74 -8.21 -8.87
N ARG A 50 5.28 -9.37 -9.35
CA ARG A 50 4.69 -9.50 -10.69
C ARG A 50 3.42 -8.66 -10.84
N VAL A 51 2.48 -8.81 -9.91
CA VAL A 51 1.16 -8.15 -10.02
C VAL A 51 1.21 -6.65 -9.77
N LEU A 52 2.24 -6.13 -9.07
CA LEU A 52 2.33 -4.72 -8.70
C LEU A 52 3.42 -3.94 -9.46
N HIS A 53 4.59 -4.54 -9.72
CA HIS A 53 5.73 -3.83 -10.32
C HIS A 53 5.90 -4.13 -11.80
N GLU A 54 5.55 -5.33 -12.25
CA GLU A 54 5.54 -5.68 -13.68
C GLU A 54 4.18 -5.38 -14.34
N ASN A 55 3.27 -4.72 -13.62
CA ASN A 55 1.92 -4.43 -14.09
C ASN A 55 1.89 -3.29 -15.12
N PRO A 56 1.10 -3.39 -16.22
CA PRO A 56 1.03 -2.36 -17.25
C PRO A 56 0.49 -1.01 -16.76
N LEU A 57 -0.19 -0.95 -15.61
CA LEU A 57 -0.71 0.31 -15.04
C LEU A 57 0.40 1.22 -14.49
N GLY A 58 1.59 0.67 -14.19
CA GLY A 58 2.68 1.39 -13.55
C GLY A 58 2.44 1.71 -12.06
N THR A 59 3.51 2.10 -11.36
CA THR A 59 3.51 2.26 -9.89
C THR A 59 2.52 3.32 -9.41
N ARG A 60 2.46 4.50 -10.06
CA ARG A 60 1.55 5.60 -9.67
C ARG A 60 0.10 5.13 -9.67
N THR A 61 -0.36 4.58 -10.80
CA THR A 61 -1.74 4.11 -10.96
C THR A 61 -2.03 2.96 -10.01
N GLN A 62 -1.12 2.00 -9.85
CA GLN A 62 -1.33 0.88 -8.93
C GLN A 62 -1.51 1.34 -7.48
N GLN A 63 -0.78 2.36 -7.02
CA GLN A 63 -0.98 2.89 -5.68
C GLN A 63 -2.37 3.51 -5.52
N LEU A 64 -2.83 4.29 -6.51
CA LEU A 64 -4.18 4.88 -6.52
C LEU A 64 -5.29 3.81 -6.54
N VAL A 65 -5.11 2.74 -7.34
CA VAL A 65 -6.04 1.60 -7.36
C VAL A 65 -6.13 0.93 -5.99
N HIS A 66 -5.01 0.68 -5.31
CA HIS A 66 -5.04 0.11 -3.97
C HIS A 66 -5.72 1.03 -2.96
N VAL A 67 -5.49 2.35 -3.02
CA VAL A 67 -6.21 3.30 -2.17
C VAL A 67 -7.71 3.09 -2.34
N GLY A 68 -8.23 3.16 -3.56
CA GLY A 68 -9.67 2.98 -3.82
C GLY A 68 -10.22 1.65 -3.31
N GLN A 69 -9.53 0.54 -3.58
CA GLN A 69 -9.94 -0.78 -3.08
C GLN A 69 -9.97 -0.85 -1.55
N LEU A 70 -8.97 -0.25 -0.89
CA LEU A 70 -8.87 -0.28 0.57
C LEU A 70 -9.86 0.67 1.24
N LEU A 71 -10.23 1.77 0.60
CA LEU A 71 -11.34 2.63 1.04
C LEU A 71 -12.65 1.85 1.05
N VAL A 72 -12.97 1.16 -0.04
CA VAL A 72 -14.19 0.35 -0.16
C VAL A 72 -14.21 -0.80 0.87
N LEU A 73 -13.05 -1.38 1.17
CA LEU A 73 -12.93 -2.43 2.19
C LEU A 73 -12.86 -1.90 3.64
N GLY A 74 -12.88 -0.58 3.84
CA GLY A 74 -12.76 0.05 5.16
C GLY A 74 -11.42 -0.24 5.85
N ARG A 75 -10.32 -0.30 5.10
CA ARG A 75 -8.97 -0.64 5.60
C ARG A 75 -8.08 0.60 5.69
N GLY A 76 -8.39 1.48 6.65
CA GLY A 76 -7.77 2.80 6.81
C GLY A 76 -6.23 2.80 6.85
N ASP A 77 -5.61 2.02 7.74
CA ASP A 77 -4.14 2.01 7.87
C ASP A 77 -3.42 1.61 6.58
N ALA A 78 -3.97 0.61 5.88
CA ALA A 78 -3.44 0.17 4.60
C ALA A 78 -3.67 1.25 3.53
N ALA A 79 -4.86 1.87 3.48
CA ALA A 79 -5.15 2.96 2.55
C ALA A 79 -4.19 4.14 2.74
N ARG A 80 -3.88 4.51 4.00
CA ARG A 80 -2.89 5.54 4.35
C ARG A 80 -1.49 5.20 3.84
N LEU A 81 -1.07 3.94 3.97
CA LEU A 81 0.22 3.48 3.45
C LEU A 81 0.30 3.65 1.92
N HIS A 82 -0.76 3.24 1.22
CA HIS A 82 -0.84 3.34 -0.23
C HIS A 82 -1.00 4.79 -0.73
N ALA A 83 -1.70 5.65 0.01
CA ALA A 83 -1.80 7.09 -0.30
C ALA A 83 -0.41 7.76 -0.26
N ARG A 84 0.39 7.51 0.78
CA ARG A 84 1.79 7.98 0.83
C ARG A 84 2.64 7.37 -0.29
N GLY A 85 2.40 6.11 -0.63
CA GLY A 85 3.05 5.45 -1.77
C GLY A 85 2.72 6.13 -3.10
N ALA A 86 1.47 6.53 -3.30
CA ALA A 86 1.02 7.25 -4.50
C ALA A 86 1.71 8.62 -4.62
N LEU A 87 1.79 9.39 -3.53
CA LEU A 87 2.48 10.69 -3.52
C LEU A 87 3.96 10.56 -3.89
N ARG A 88 4.66 9.56 -3.32
CA ARG A 88 6.06 9.26 -3.69
C ARG A 88 6.22 8.84 -5.14
N ALA A 89 5.19 8.25 -5.73
CA ALA A 89 5.14 7.88 -7.15
C ALA A 89 4.66 9.03 -8.07
N GLY A 90 4.51 10.25 -7.55
CA GLY A 90 4.15 11.44 -8.33
C GLY A 90 2.65 11.68 -8.50
N ALA A 91 1.79 11.05 -7.69
CA ALA A 91 0.41 11.51 -7.54
C ALA A 91 0.35 12.81 -6.72
N GLY A 92 -0.68 13.62 -6.94
CA GLY A 92 -1.03 14.76 -6.09
C GLY A 92 -2.22 14.46 -5.18
N LEU A 93 -2.52 15.39 -4.26
CA LEU A 93 -3.69 15.27 -3.38
C LEU A 93 -5.01 15.23 -4.17
N ALA A 94 -5.10 15.96 -5.28
CA ALA A 94 -6.27 15.91 -6.17
C ALA A 94 -6.54 14.51 -6.74
N ASP A 95 -5.50 13.71 -7.03
CA ASP A 95 -5.68 12.33 -7.47
C ASP A 95 -6.32 11.47 -6.36
N LEU A 96 -5.91 11.67 -5.11
CA LEU A 96 -6.47 10.95 -3.96
C LEU A 96 -7.92 11.33 -3.69
N VAL A 97 -8.28 12.61 -3.86
CA VAL A 97 -9.67 13.06 -3.81
C VAL A 97 -10.50 12.40 -4.90
N GLY A 98 -10.01 12.37 -6.16
CA GLY A 98 -10.71 11.69 -7.25
C GLY A 98 -10.91 10.18 -7.01
N VAL A 99 -9.94 9.53 -6.36
CA VAL A 99 -10.10 8.13 -5.91
C VAL A 99 -11.20 8.01 -4.85
N ALA A 100 -11.26 8.91 -3.86
CA ALA A 100 -12.29 8.91 -2.84
C ALA A 100 -13.70 9.16 -3.43
N GLU A 101 -13.82 10.12 -4.34
CA GLU A 101 -15.07 10.41 -5.08
C GLU A 101 -15.52 9.20 -5.91
N THR A 102 -14.59 8.49 -6.55
CA THR A 102 -14.91 7.26 -7.27
C THR A 102 -15.33 6.14 -6.31
N ALA A 103 -14.67 6.04 -5.14
CA ALA A 103 -15.00 5.06 -4.12
C ALA A 103 -16.38 5.29 -3.47
N LEU A 104 -16.90 6.52 -3.50
CA LEU A 104 -18.29 6.83 -3.09
C LEU A 104 -19.31 5.97 -3.86
N ILE A 105 -19.06 5.72 -5.15
CA ILE A 105 -20.01 5.01 -6.02
C ILE A 105 -20.15 3.53 -5.65
N THR A 106 -19.06 2.88 -5.24
CA THR A 106 -19.03 1.43 -4.96
C THR A 106 -19.01 1.10 -3.47
N GLY A 107 -18.48 1.99 -2.63
CA GLY A 107 -18.36 1.82 -1.18
C GLY A 107 -19.24 2.76 -0.35
N GLY A 108 -19.98 3.67 -0.99
CA GLY A 108 -20.88 4.61 -0.32
C GLY A 108 -20.17 5.70 0.50
N ALA A 109 -20.96 6.47 1.24
CA ALA A 109 -20.48 7.58 2.06
C ALA A 109 -19.35 7.20 3.05
N PRO A 110 -19.33 6.01 3.67
CA PRO A 110 -18.22 5.62 4.56
C PRO A 110 -16.87 5.53 3.84
N ALA A 111 -16.83 4.99 2.62
CA ALA A 111 -15.58 4.89 1.84
C ALA A 111 -15.06 6.28 1.43
N TYR A 112 -15.98 7.17 1.03
CA TYR A 112 -15.65 8.56 0.73
C TYR A 112 -15.10 9.29 1.96
N ALA A 113 -15.81 9.21 3.09
CA ALA A 113 -15.40 9.87 4.33
C ALA A 113 -14.00 9.43 4.80
N LEU A 114 -13.71 8.12 4.73
CA LEU A 114 -12.37 7.60 5.02
C LEU A 114 -11.33 8.15 4.04
N GLY A 115 -11.66 8.28 2.75
CA GLY A 115 -10.78 8.89 1.77
C GLY A 115 -10.46 10.35 2.08
N ILE A 116 -11.47 11.14 2.44
CA ILE A 116 -11.31 12.55 2.80
C ILE A 116 -10.51 12.70 4.09
N GLU A 117 -10.75 11.87 5.11
CA GLU A 117 -9.95 11.84 6.35
C GLU A 117 -8.46 11.62 6.04
N ILE A 118 -8.14 10.66 5.17
CA ILE A 118 -6.76 10.38 4.78
C ILE A 118 -6.14 11.55 4.03
N VAL A 119 -6.89 12.23 3.15
CA VAL A 119 -6.40 13.41 2.42
C VAL A 119 -6.18 14.58 3.38
N ALA A 120 -7.07 14.79 4.34
CA ALA A 120 -6.96 15.85 5.34
C ALA A 120 -5.67 15.70 6.17
N ASP A 121 -5.33 14.48 6.59
CA ASP A 121 -4.09 14.19 7.32
C ASP A 121 -2.80 14.36 6.48
N LEU A 122 -2.93 14.53 5.16
CA LEU A 122 -1.82 14.75 4.24
C LEU A 122 -1.70 16.23 3.80
N LEU A 123 -2.65 17.08 4.20
CA LEU A 123 -2.57 18.52 3.93
C LEU A 123 -1.44 19.15 4.78
N PRO A 124 -0.69 20.11 4.23
CA PRO A 124 0.19 20.95 5.03
C PRO A 124 -0.62 21.78 6.04
N ASP A 125 -0.07 21.96 7.25
CA ASP A 125 -0.69 22.73 8.35
C ASP A 125 -1.06 24.18 7.97
N ASP A 126 -0.39 24.77 6.97
CA ASP A 126 -0.58 26.16 6.53
C ASP A 126 -1.49 26.31 5.30
N THR A 127 -2.33 25.32 4.98
CA THR A 127 -3.30 25.47 3.88
C THR A 127 -4.40 26.44 4.34
N PRO A 128 -4.53 27.66 3.77
CA PRO A 128 -5.58 28.56 4.19
C PRO A 128 -6.94 27.93 3.86
N ALA A 129 -7.86 27.96 4.83
CA ALA A 129 -9.26 27.65 4.58
C ALA A 129 -9.77 28.67 3.56
N GLY A 130 -10.00 28.20 2.33
CA GLY A 130 -10.61 28.99 1.25
C GLY A 130 -12.03 29.41 1.59
#